data_AF-A0A920F0N3-F1
#
_entry.id   AF-A0A920F0N3-F1
#
_cell.length_a   1.000
_cell.length_b   1.000
_cell.length_c   1.000
_cell.angle_alpha   90.00
_cell.angle_beta   90.00
_cell.angle_gamma   90.00
#
_symmetry.space_group_name_H-M   'P 1'
#
loop_
_entity.id
_entity.type
_entity.pdbx_description
1 polymer ?
#
loop_
_entity_poly.entity_id
_entity_poly.type
_entity_poly.pdbx_seq_one_letter_code
_entity_poly.pdbx_strand_id
1 'polypeptide(L)'
;MRSKWPPFHIVINLTTQNLQLFYSNKESWIYGDERWSQMNIIKDLFFETKISSAEKGFGQVTDSLRTPLGRHYIRAKIGEGYKENSVFVARRFTGEFFEPHF
;
A
#
# COMPACT_ATOMS: atom_id res chain seq x y z
N MET A 1 5.28 -24.12 10.08
CA MET A 1 3.88 -23.68 9.89
C MET A 1 3.89 -22.66 8.75
N ARG A 2 3.12 -22.84 7.67
CA ARG A 2 3.14 -21.88 6.54
C ARG A 2 2.51 -20.57 6.99
N SER A 3 3.20 -19.45 6.79
CA SER A 3 2.69 -18.12 7.13
C SER A 3 1.48 -17.79 6.24
N LYS A 4 0.33 -17.48 6.86
CA LYS A 4 -0.88 -17.06 6.15
C LYS A 4 -0.80 -15.58 5.84
N TRP A 5 -0.71 -15.21 4.56
CA TRP A 5 -0.69 -13.82 4.13
C TRP A 5 -2.10 -13.28 3.84
N PRO A 6 -2.38 -11.98 4.06
CA PRO A 6 -3.63 -11.37 3.62
C PRO A 6 -3.68 -11.30 2.09
N PRO A 7 -4.85 -11.36 1.44
CA PRO A 7 -4.93 -11.52 -0.01
C PRO A 7 -4.47 -10.30 -0.81
N PHE A 8 -4.17 -9.18 -0.15
CA PHE A 8 -3.78 -7.91 -0.77
C PHE A 8 -2.30 -7.57 -0.56
N HIS A 9 -1.61 -7.13 -1.62
CA HIS A 9 -0.30 -6.48 -1.52
C HIS A 9 -0.20 -5.24 -2.40
N ILE A 10 0.78 -4.39 -2.11
CA ILE A 10 1.06 -3.20 -2.92
C ILE A 10 2.48 -3.23 -3.49
N VAL A 11 2.61 -2.66 -4.68
CA VAL A 11 3.91 -2.29 -5.27
C VAL A 11 3.92 -0.79 -5.43
N ILE A 12 5.02 -0.16 -5.01
CA ILE A 12 5.22 1.28 -5.11
C ILE A 12 6.39 1.52 -6.07
N ASN A 13 6.12 2.15 -7.20
CA ASN A 13 7.14 2.64 -8.10
C ASN A 13 7.44 4.10 -7.77
N LEU A 14 8.60 4.33 -7.16
CA LEU A 14 9.02 5.65 -6.70
C LEU A 14 9.55 6.54 -7.83
N THR A 15 10.00 5.94 -8.94
CA THR A 15 10.42 6.69 -10.13
C THR A 15 9.21 7.27 -10.85
N THR A 16 8.12 6.50 -10.97
CA THR A 16 6.91 6.93 -11.68
C THR A 16 5.82 7.48 -10.76
N GLN A 17 6.08 7.53 -9.46
CA GLN A 17 5.15 7.97 -8.41
C GLN A 17 3.79 7.26 -8.53
N ASN A 18 3.85 5.92 -8.59
CA ASN A 18 2.72 5.08 -8.89
C ASN A 18 2.57 3.97 -7.84
N LEU A 19 1.33 3.73 -7.42
CA LEU A 19 0.97 2.63 -6.53
C LEU A 19 0.05 1.67 -7.26
N GLN A 20 0.39 0.39 -7.19
CA GLN A 20 -0.43 -0.71 -7.67
C GLN A 20 -0.83 -1.59 -6.49
N LEU A 21 -2.11 -1.93 -6.42
CA LEU A 21 -2.70 -2.86 -5.48
C LEU A 21 -3.07 -4.13 -6.22
N PHE A 22 -2.64 -5.27 -5.68
CA PHE A 22 -2.90 -6.60 -6.22
C PHE A 22 -3.75 -7.41 -5.24
N TYR A 23 -4.60 -8.28 -5.78
CA TYR A 23 -5.48 -9.16 -5.01
C TYR A 23 -5.52 -10.55 -5.60
N SER A 24 -5.32 -11.58 -4.77
CA SER A 24 -5.50 -12.97 -5.18
C SER A 24 -6.00 -13.85 -4.04
N ASN A 25 -6.84 -14.82 -4.37
CA ASN A 25 -7.33 -15.86 -3.46
C ASN A 25 -6.64 -17.22 -3.70
N LYS A 26 -5.67 -17.30 -4.62
CA LYS A 26 -4.93 -18.53 -4.93
C LYS A 26 -4.17 -19.02 -3.70
N GLU A 27 -4.23 -20.32 -3.44
CA GLU A 27 -3.57 -20.92 -2.27
C GLU A 27 -2.06 -20.66 -2.25
N SER A 28 -1.40 -20.72 -3.42
CA SER A 28 0.02 -20.44 -3.57
C SER A 28 0.42 -19.00 -3.21
N TRP A 29 -0.53 -18.06 -3.31
CA TRP A 29 -0.35 -16.66 -2.92
C TRP A 29 -0.50 -16.46 -1.40
N ILE A 30 -1.43 -17.20 -0.79
CA ILE A 30 -1.76 -17.07 0.64
C ILE A 30 -0.74 -17.81 1.50
N TYR A 31 -0.22 -18.95 1.03
CA TYR A 31 0.61 -19.86 1.82
C TYR A 31 2.01 -20.13 1.22
N GLY A 32 2.39 -19.48 0.12
CA GLY A 32 3.66 -19.71 -0.58
C GLY A 32 4.43 -18.44 -0.97
N ASP A 33 5.57 -18.63 -1.64
CA ASP A 33 6.47 -17.54 -2.07
C ASP A 33 6.07 -16.92 -3.42
N GLU A 34 5.12 -17.53 -4.12
CA GLU A 34 4.63 -17.10 -5.44
C GLU A 34 3.99 -15.71 -5.43
N ARG A 35 3.52 -15.24 -4.27
CA ARG A 35 2.98 -13.89 -4.07
C ARG A 35 3.90 -12.79 -4.61
N TRP A 36 5.21 -12.99 -4.51
CA TRP A 36 6.22 -12.00 -4.87
C TRP A 36 7.03 -12.39 -6.11
N SER A 37 6.61 -13.43 -6.83
CA SER A 37 7.26 -13.80 -8.07
C SER A 37 6.89 -12.78 -9.16
N GLN A 38 7.89 -12.28 -9.88
CA GLN A 38 7.70 -11.25 -10.91
C GLN A 38 6.71 -11.69 -12.01
N MET A 39 6.61 -12.99 -12.30
CA MET A 39 5.69 -13.55 -13.30
C MET A 39 4.22 -13.58 -12.84
N ASN A 40 3.93 -13.58 -11.54
CA ASN A 40 2.56 -13.65 -11.01
C ASN A 40 1.97 -12.30 -10.63
N ILE A 41 2.81 -11.30 -10.30
CA ILE A 41 2.35 -9.97 -9.86
C ILE A 41 1.50 -9.30 -10.96
N ILE A 42 1.84 -9.47 -12.25
CA ILE A 42 1.20 -8.73 -13.34
C ILE A 42 -0.26 -9.15 -13.60
N LYS A 43 -0.68 -10.37 -13.25
CA LYS A 43 -2.02 -10.90 -13.64
C LYS A 43 -3.17 -10.44 -12.75
N ASP A 44 -2.88 -10.04 -11.53
CA ASP A 44 -3.88 -9.89 -10.46
C ASP A 44 -3.97 -8.41 -9.98
N LEU A 45 -3.76 -7.45 -10.89
CA LEU A 45 -3.88 -6.01 -10.62
C LEU A 45 -5.33 -5.65 -10.31
N PHE A 46 -5.56 -5.06 -9.14
CA PHE A 46 -6.88 -4.69 -8.65
C PHE A 46 -7.14 -3.18 -8.73
N PHE A 47 -6.11 -2.36 -8.49
CA PHE A 47 -6.23 -0.92 -8.49
C PHE A 47 -4.87 -0.26 -8.75
N GLU A 48 -4.87 0.86 -9.46
CA GLU A 48 -3.69 1.64 -9.77
C GLU A 48 -3.98 3.14 -9.60
N THR A 49 -3.04 3.87 -9.00
CA THR A 49 -3.17 5.31 -8.83
C THR A 49 -1.82 6.02 -8.69
N LYS A 50 -1.83 7.33 -8.95
CA LYS A 50 -0.69 8.20 -8.65
C LYS A 50 -0.59 8.46 -7.15
N ILE A 51 0.64 8.58 -6.69
CA ILE A 51 0.95 8.89 -5.29
C ILE A 51 1.97 10.02 -5.22
N SER A 52 2.25 10.47 -4.00
CA SER A 52 3.46 11.23 -3.67
C SER A 52 4.20 10.47 -2.58
N SER A 53 5.47 10.15 -2.83
CA SER A 53 6.33 9.47 -1.86
C SER A 53 7.06 10.46 -0.95
N ALA A 54 7.86 9.95 -0.02
CA ALA A 54 8.72 10.79 0.81
C ALA A 54 9.68 11.62 -0.05
N GLU A 55 9.84 12.90 0.29
CA GLU A 55 10.78 13.82 -0.36
C GLU A 55 12.22 13.31 -0.31
N LYS A 56 12.60 12.63 0.78
CA LYS A 56 13.94 12.04 0.97
C LYS A 56 14.18 10.76 0.16
N GLY A 57 13.26 10.38 -0.72
CA GLY A 57 13.36 9.18 -1.55
C GLY A 57 13.20 7.89 -0.75
N PHE A 58 13.90 6.83 -1.18
CA PHE A 58 13.79 5.50 -0.59
C PHE A 58 14.90 5.13 0.40
N GLY A 59 14.56 4.32 1.40
CA GLY A 59 15.50 3.80 2.38
C GLY A 59 14.84 2.97 3.45
N GLN A 60 15.62 2.15 4.16
CA GLN A 60 15.14 1.22 5.19
C GLN A 60 15.69 1.52 6.60
N VAL A 61 16.38 2.65 6.77
CA VAL A 61 16.88 3.08 8.07
C VAL A 61 15.73 3.67 8.87
N THR A 62 15.56 3.21 10.12
CA THR A 62 14.60 3.77 11.08
C THR A 62 14.78 5.28 11.21
N ASP A 63 13.69 6.02 11.33
CA ASP A 63 13.67 7.49 11.47
C ASP A 63 14.31 8.29 10.31
N SER A 64 14.60 7.65 9.18
CA SER A 64 15.17 8.34 8.01
C SER A 64 14.17 9.24 7.26
N LEU A 65 12.88 9.13 7.57
CA LEU A 65 11.77 9.75 6.84
C LEU A 65 11.74 9.37 5.35
N ARG A 66 12.35 8.25 4.96
CA ARG A 66 12.34 7.73 3.59
C ARG A 66 11.22 6.70 3.41
N THR A 67 10.74 6.55 2.18
CA THR A 67 9.77 5.50 1.85
C THR A 67 10.48 4.13 1.87
N PRO A 68 9.98 3.15 2.65
CA PRO A 68 10.62 1.84 2.76
C PRO A 68 10.56 1.04 1.45
N LEU A 69 11.69 0.43 1.10
CA LEU A 69 11.76 -0.58 0.03
C LEU A 69 11.24 -1.93 0.50
N GLY A 70 10.87 -2.79 -0.44
CA GLY A 70 10.59 -4.21 -0.19
C GLY A 70 9.14 -4.61 -0.37
N ARG A 71 8.79 -5.73 0.25
CA ARG A 71 7.49 -6.41 0.11
C ARG A 71 6.47 -5.82 1.08
N HIS A 72 5.47 -5.12 0.54
CA HIS A 72 4.44 -4.43 1.33
C HIS A 72 3.09 -5.13 1.22
N TYR A 73 2.52 -5.56 2.35
CA TYR A 73 1.15 -6.08 2.39
C TYR A 73 0.21 -5.12 3.12
N ILE A 74 -1.07 -5.16 2.77
CA ILE A 74 -2.08 -4.35 3.46
C ILE A 74 -2.48 -5.07 4.74
N ARG A 75 -2.14 -4.48 5.89
CA ARG A 75 -2.57 -4.97 7.20
C ARG A 75 -3.95 -4.45 7.60
N ALA A 76 -4.27 -3.22 7.23
CA ALA A 76 -5.53 -2.55 7.57
C ALA A 76 -5.87 -1.50 6.52
N LYS A 77 -7.17 -1.30 6.30
CA LYS A 77 -7.76 -0.20 5.53
C LYS A 77 -8.69 0.57 6.49
N ILE A 78 -8.61 1.90 6.48
CA ILE A 78 -9.42 2.79 7.34
C ILE A 78 -10.12 3.83 6.47
N GLY A 79 -11.13 4.50 7.02
CA GLY A 79 -11.88 5.55 6.33
C GLY A 79 -13.26 5.14 5.83
N GLU A 80 -13.61 3.85 5.91
CA GLU A 80 -14.98 3.39 5.65
C GLU A 80 -15.98 4.09 6.59
N GLY A 81 -17.08 4.59 6.03
CA GLY A 81 -18.11 5.34 6.76
C GLY A 81 -17.77 6.80 7.06
N TYR A 82 -16.54 7.27 6.76
CA TYR A 82 -16.19 8.68 6.88
C TYR A 82 -16.44 9.44 5.58
N LYS A 83 -16.67 10.76 5.68
CA LYS A 83 -16.86 11.64 4.52
C LYS A 83 -15.57 11.72 3.69
N GLU A 84 -15.70 11.94 2.38
CA GLU A 84 -14.57 12.29 1.54
C GLU A 84 -13.78 13.48 2.12
N ASN A 85 -12.47 13.49 1.89
CA ASN A 85 -11.53 14.46 2.45
C ASN A 85 -11.35 14.44 3.98
N SER A 86 -11.87 13.43 4.68
CA SER A 86 -11.59 13.25 6.11
C SER A 86 -10.09 13.12 6.38
N VAL A 87 -9.58 13.90 7.35
CA VAL A 87 -8.17 13.89 7.74
C VAL A 87 -7.94 12.88 8.86
N PHE A 88 -6.82 12.13 8.78
CA PHE A 88 -6.45 11.12 9.77
C PHE A 88 -5.03 11.36 10.29
N VAL A 89 -4.85 11.30 11.61
CA VAL A 89 -3.52 11.29 12.26
C VAL A 89 -3.37 10.00 13.04
N ALA A 90 -2.24 9.32 12.88
CA ALA A 90 -1.97 8.02 13.53
C ALA A 90 -3.12 6.99 13.37
N ARG A 91 -3.82 7.01 12.22
CA ARG A 91 -4.97 6.15 11.88
C ARG A 91 -6.28 6.50 12.63
N ARG A 92 -6.38 7.69 13.21
CA ARG A 92 -7.58 8.21 13.88
C ARG A 92 -8.10 9.43 13.14
N PHE A 93 -9.41 9.47 12.89
CA PHE A 93 -10.06 10.63 12.29
C PHE A 93 -9.87 11.84 13.20
N THR A 94 -9.45 12.97 12.65
CA THR A 94 -9.17 14.19 13.42
C THR A 94 -10.41 15.02 13.71
N GLY A 95 -11.51 14.80 12.98
CA GLY A 95 -12.66 15.70 12.96
C GLY A 95 -12.61 16.71 11.80
N GLU A 96 -11.48 16.81 11.11
CA GLU A 96 -11.25 17.80 10.06
C GLU A 96 -11.51 17.21 8.66
N PHE A 97 -11.91 18.07 7.74
CA PHE A 97 -12.04 17.77 6.32
C PHE A 97 -11.10 18.67 5.52
N PHE A 98 -10.35 18.09 4.59
CA PHE A 98 -9.53 18.86 3.67
C PHE A 98 -10.41 19.59 2.65
N GLU A 99 -10.26 20.91 2.59
CA GLU A 99 -10.89 21.77 1.58
C GLU A 99 -9.78 22.36 0.70
N PRO A 100 -9.67 21.92 -0.57
CA PRO A 100 -8.74 22.54 -1.50
C PRO A 100 -9.15 23.99 -1.70
N HIS A 101 -8.27 24.92 -1.34
CA HIS A 101 -8.39 26.32 -1.73
C HIS A 101 -7.61 26.49 -3.03
N PHE A 102 -8.29 26.93 -4.09
CA PHE A 102 -7.71 27.20 -5.40
C PHE A 102 -7.26 28.67 -5.52
#